data_AF-A0A1H0J1U7-F1
#
_entry.id   AF-A0A1H0J1U7-F1
#
_cell.length_a   1.000
_cell.length_b   1.000
_cell.length_c   1.000
_cell.angle_alpha   90.00
_cell.angle_beta   90.00
_cell.angle_gamma   90.00
#
_symmetry.space_group_name_H-M   'P 1'
#
loop_
_entity.id
_entity.type
_entity.pdbx_description
1 polymer ?
#
loop_
_entity_poly.entity_id
_entity_poly.type
_entity_poly.pdbx_seq_one_letter_code
_entity_poly.pdbx_strand_id
1 'polypeptide(L)'
;MSEPASTELLGRCGLEVLDGLPSDSLPTPRRAVGITIGGTEPAAKVPLAGPTLSARVDSAWFQLAREHQVVDAEGRFLITTTMEGPWVPVRIHGALHMAEHLVGRNAPPGHAEFVTMALDGSVMCGVTTEEYDVWLVVDRERIKTPPPPPPDVEAFRAATRRKQELEKRYAPERLEEPLDDGWVLLAFHRHTKNLRRLHEIPDEFSRSLFHGLLGDTRPSADEPPQRLTESQAQELGERLGIPVDTSSFGYFLEFQNAEAKNRQSQARAIAPHLLS
;
A
#
# COMPACT_ATOMS: atom_id res chain seq x y z
N MET A 1 16.89 -6.23 13.39
CA MET A 1 17.87 -5.25 12.90
C MET A 1 18.96 -6.03 12.20
N SER A 2 19.16 -5.79 10.90
CA SER A 2 20.27 -6.36 10.13
C SER A 2 21.47 -5.42 10.28
N GLU A 3 22.66 -5.95 10.53
CA GLU A 3 23.89 -5.17 10.61
C GLU A 3 24.29 -4.66 9.22
N PRO A 4 24.97 -3.50 9.12
CA PRO A 4 25.54 -3.05 7.85
C PRO A 4 26.50 -4.11 7.30
N ALA A 5 26.52 -4.28 5.98
CA ALA A 5 27.42 -5.24 5.35
C ALA A 5 28.89 -4.88 5.65
N SER A 6 29.61 -5.80 6.29
CA SER A 6 31.03 -5.62 6.58
C SER A 6 31.86 -5.72 5.29
N THR A 7 33.04 -5.10 5.28
CA THR A 7 34.00 -5.22 4.16
C THR A 7 34.30 -6.67 3.80
N GLU A 8 34.38 -7.55 4.80
CA GLU A 8 34.59 -8.98 4.61
C GLU A 8 33.40 -9.64 3.88
N LEU A 9 32.17 -9.31 4.26
CA LEU A 9 30.97 -9.82 3.60
C LEU A 9 30.92 -9.37 2.14
N LEU A 10 31.20 -8.10 1.87
CA LEU A 10 31.24 -7.55 0.51
C LEU A 10 32.36 -8.20 -0.32
N GLY A 11 33.51 -8.48 0.29
CA GLY A 11 34.60 -9.24 -0.33
C GLY A 11 34.16 -10.62 -0.83
N ARG A 12 33.39 -11.36 -0.02
CA ARG A 12 32.82 -12.65 -0.44
C ARG A 12 31.83 -12.53 -1.58
N CYS A 13 31.17 -11.39 -1.73
CA CYS A 13 30.26 -11.11 -2.84
C CYS A 13 30.98 -10.83 -4.18
N GLY A 14 32.31 -10.82 -4.20
CA GLY A 14 33.10 -10.40 -5.36
C GLY A 14 33.24 -8.89 -5.47
N LEU A 15 33.08 -8.16 -4.36
CA LEU A 15 33.12 -6.70 -4.32
C LEU A 15 34.32 -6.22 -3.51
N GLU A 16 35.02 -5.22 -4.05
CA GLU A 16 36.01 -4.43 -3.32
C GLU A 16 35.35 -3.15 -2.82
N VAL A 17 35.49 -2.85 -1.53
CA VAL A 17 35.04 -1.56 -0.95
C VAL A 17 36.02 -0.47 -1.36
N LEU A 18 35.50 0.65 -1.87
CA LEU A 18 36.29 1.81 -2.27
C LEU A 18 36.38 2.82 -1.14
N ASP A 19 37.50 3.53 -1.08
CA ASP A 19 37.64 4.68 -0.19
C ASP A 19 36.80 5.87 -0.70
N GLY A 20 36.19 6.59 0.23
CA GLY A 20 35.41 7.79 -0.05
C GLY A 20 34.01 7.73 0.55
N LEU A 21 33.56 8.87 1.08
CA LEU A 21 32.19 9.00 1.54
C LEU A 21 31.28 9.34 0.33
N PRO A 22 30.14 8.64 0.20
CA PRO A 22 29.10 9.05 -0.75
C PRO A 22 28.68 10.49 -0.48
N SER A 23 28.30 11.23 -1.53
CA SER A 23 27.81 12.61 -1.39
C SER A 23 26.54 12.66 -0.52
N ASP A 24 26.45 13.64 0.39
CA ASP A 24 25.25 13.91 1.19
C ASP A 24 24.03 14.31 0.33
N SER A 25 24.25 14.67 -0.94
CA SER A 25 23.19 14.97 -1.90
C SER A 25 22.50 13.73 -2.47
N LEU A 26 23.00 12.53 -2.17
CA LEU A 26 22.45 11.29 -2.70
C LEU A 26 21.12 10.93 -2.02
N PRO A 27 20.21 10.27 -2.76
CA PRO A 27 19.01 9.69 -2.17
C PRO A 27 19.37 8.76 -1.00
N THR A 28 18.61 8.81 0.09
CA THR A 28 18.93 8.00 1.28
C THR A 28 18.72 6.49 1.03
N PRO A 29 19.50 5.62 1.67
CA PRO A 29 19.28 4.17 1.67
C PRO A 29 17.84 3.78 2.04
N ARG A 30 17.26 4.43 3.05
CA ARG A 30 15.87 4.26 3.46
C ARG A 30 14.88 4.46 2.31
N ARG A 31 15.11 5.50 1.49
CA ARG A 31 14.27 5.81 0.33
C ARG A 31 14.39 4.73 -0.74
N ALA A 32 15.62 4.32 -1.05
CA ALA A 32 15.87 3.31 -2.07
C ALA A 32 15.26 1.95 -1.69
N VAL A 33 15.51 1.47 -0.47
CA VAL A 33 14.90 0.25 0.05
C VAL A 33 13.37 0.35 0.07
N GLY A 34 12.82 1.49 0.48
CA GLY A 34 11.37 1.74 0.46
C GLY A 34 10.74 1.65 -0.95
N ILE A 35 11.46 2.04 -2.00
CA ILE A 35 11.02 1.89 -3.39
C ILE A 35 11.01 0.41 -3.79
N THR A 36 12.04 -0.35 -3.39
CA THR A 36 12.17 -1.78 -3.71
C THR A 36 11.03 -2.60 -3.12
N ILE A 37 10.68 -2.38 -1.84
CA ILE A 37 9.65 -3.16 -1.13
C ILE A 37 8.23 -2.59 -1.29
N GLY A 38 8.08 -1.36 -1.79
CA GLY A 38 6.85 -0.59 -1.75
C GLY A 38 5.80 -0.94 -2.82
N GLY A 39 5.80 -2.17 -3.35
CA GLY A 39 4.83 -2.61 -4.37
C GLY A 39 5.12 -2.09 -5.78
N THR A 40 6.39 -1.84 -6.10
CA THR A 40 6.82 -1.48 -7.45
C THR A 40 6.74 -2.70 -8.38
N GLU A 41 6.27 -2.52 -9.61
CA GLU A 41 6.37 -3.56 -10.65
C GLU A 41 7.85 -3.84 -10.98
N PRO A 42 8.31 -5.10 -10.90
CA PRO A 42 9.72 -5.41 -11.11
C PRO A 42 10.10 -5.34 -12.59
N ALA A 43 11.31 -4.86 -12.87
CA ALA A 43 11.91 -4.90 -14.20
C ALA A 43 12.27 -6.32 -14.62
N ALA A 44 12.60 -7.20 -13.66
CA ALA A 44 12.76 -8.64 -13.89
C ALA A 44 12.32 -9.45 -12.67
N LYS A 45 11.88 -10.69 -12.94
CA LYS A 45 11.53 -11.69 -11.93
C LYS A 45 12.39 -12.93 -12.14
N VAL A 46 12.98 -13.44 -11.07
CA VAL A 46 13.72 -14.70 -11.08
C VAL A 46 12.97 -15.70 -10.20
N PRO A 47 12.36 -16.74 -10.79
CA PRO A 47 11.64 -17.74 -10.02
C PRO A 47 12.52 -18.42 -8.97
N LEU A 48 12.01 -18.53 -7.75
CA LEU A 48 12.69 -19.23 -6.64
C LEU A 48 12.92 -20.71 -6.95
N ALA A 49 12.04 -21.30 -7.77
CA ALA A 49 12.16 -22.68 -8.21
C ALA A 49 13.35 -22.87 -9.17
N GLY A 50 13.97 -24.05 -9.06
CA GLY A 50 15.03 -24.51 -9.95
C GLY A 50 16.42 -24.45 -9.33
N PRO A 51 17.41 -25.07 -9.99
CA PRO A 51 18.78 -25.05 -9.50
C PRO A 51 19.38 -23.64 -9.63
N THR A 52 20.49 -23.42 -8.92
CA THR A 52 21.40 -22.27 -9.08
C THR A 52 20.74 -20.89 -8.95
N LEU A 53 19.77 -20.74 -8.04
CA LEU A 53 19.05 -19.49 -7.81
C LEU A 53 19.98 -18.29 -7.64
N SER A 54 21.01 -18.37 -6.78
CA SER A 54 21.96 -17.27 -6.55
C SER A 54 22.60 -16.78 -7.85
N ALA A 55 23.14 -17.69 -8.66
CA ALA A 55 23.80 -17.35 -9.92
C ALA A 55 22.82 -16.73 -10.95
N ARG A 56 21.56 -17.18 -10.95
CA ARG A 56 20.51 -16.63 -11.82
C ARG A 56 20.15 -15.21 -11.39
N VAL A 57 20.03 -14.95 -10.08
CA VAL A 57 19.77 -13.60 -9.54
C VAL A 57 20.94 -12.67 -9.83
N ASP A 58 22.18 -13.09 -9.57
CA ASP A 58 23.37 -12.28 -9.85
C ASP A 58 23.50 -11.95 -11.35
N SER A 59 23.20 -12.91 -12.23
CA SER A 59 23.22 -12.69 -13.68
C SER A 59 22.13 -11.70 -14.12
N ALA A 60 20.90 -11.87 -13.63
CA ALA A 60 19.79 -10.98 -13.93
C ALA A 60 20.06 -9.55 -13.41
N TRP A 61 20.60 -9.44 -12.20
CA TRP A 61 20.99 -8.16 -11.63
C TRP A 61 22.08 -7.51 -12.47
N PHE A 62 23.15 -8.24 -12.81
CA PHE A 62 24.26 -7.66 -13.55
C PHE A 62 23.85 -7.19 -14.94
N GLN A 63 22.99 -7.95 -15.63
CA GLN A 63 22.41 -7.55 -16.90
C GLN A 63 21.65 -6.21 -16.77
N LEU A 64 20.69 -6.12 -15.85
CA LEU A 64 19.91 -4.90 -15.62
C LEU A 64 20.79 -3.73 -15.16
N ALA A 65 21.74 -3.99 -14.27
CA ALA A 65 22.61 -2.97 -13.71
C ALA A 65 23.51 -2.35 -14.80
N ARG A 66 23.97 -3.15 -15.77
CA ARG A 66 24.73 -2.67 -16.93
C ARG A 66 23.84 -1.97 -17.95
N GLU A 67 22.69 -2.55 -18.29
CA GLU A 67 21.71 -1.97 -19.22
C GLU A 67 21.26 -0.58 -18.77
N HIS A 68 21.05 -0.41 -17.46
CA HIS A 68 20.60 0.84 -16.89
C HIS A 68 21.70 1.72 -16.31
N GLN A 69 22.97 1.34 -16.43
CA GLN A 69 24.11 2.12 -15.95
C GLN A 69 24.10 2.38 -14.42
N VAL A 70 23.55 1.43 -13.65
CA VAL A 70 23.77 1.37 -12.19
C VAL A 70 25.25 1.08 -11.90
N VAL A 71 25.85 0.22 -12.74
CA VAL A 71 27.29 -0.10 -12.71
C VAL A 71 27.97 0.65 -13.84
N ASP A 72 28.97 1.46 -13.51
CA ASP A 72 29.72 2.23 -14.50
C ASP A 72 30.67 1.37 -15.36
N ALA A 73 31.45 2.02 -16.25
CA ALA A 73 32.38 1.33 -17.13
C ALA A 73 33.49 0.59 -16.39
N GLU A 74 33.89 1.09 -15.21
CA GLU A 74 34.91 0.52 -14.34
C GLU A 74 34.37 -0.51 -13.33
N GLY A 75 33.06 -0.80 -13.38
CA GLY A 75 32.43 -1.76 -12.49
C GLY A 75 32.07 -1.19 -11.11
N ARG A 76 32.00 0.14 -10.96
CA ARG A 76 31.74 0.82 -9.68
C ARG A 76 30.28 1.20 -9.52
N PHE A 77 29.81 1.15 -8.27
CA PHE A 77 28.45 1.50 -7.86
C PHE A 77 28.36 1.67 -6.34
N LEU A 78 27.20 2.10 -5.85
CA LEU A 78 26.87 2.16 -4.42
C LEU A 78 26.00 0.96 -4.05
N ILE A 79 26.21 0.39 -2.86
CA ILE A 79 25.37 -0.69 -2.33
C ILE A 79 24.93 -0.40 -0.89
N THR A 80 23.74 -0.86 -0.53
CA THR A 80 23.25 -0.96 0.85
C THR A 80 22.42 -2.23 1.01
N THR A 81 22.46 -2.83 2.21
CA THR A 81 21.68 -4.02 2.56
C THR A 81 20.55 -3.73 3.55
N THR A 82 20.48 -2.49 4.07
CA THR A 82 19.51 -2.16 5.12
C THR A 82 18.94 -0.76 4.93
N MET A 83 17.73 -0.53 5.44
CA MET A 83 17.07 0.77 5.38
C MET A 83 17.84 1.90 6.08
N GLU A 84 18.63 1.56 7.10
CA GLU A 84 19.34 2.55 7.94
C GLU A 84 20.86 2.46 7.82
N GLY A 85 21.36 1.58 6.95
CA GLY A 85 22.79 1.45 6.66
C GLY A 85 23.28 2.56 5.74
N PRO A 86 24.59 2.85 5.72
CA PRO A 86 25.17 3.80 4.78
C PRO A 86 25.15 3.24 3.35
N TRP A 87 25.26 4.13 2.36
CA TRP A 87 25.75 3.72 1.05
C TRP A 87 27.23 3.35 1.16
N VAL A 88 27.60 2.22 0.58
CA VAL A 88 28.99 1.77 0.50
C VAL A 88 29.42 1.82 -0.97
N PRO A 89 30.42 2.64 -1.35
CA PRO A 89 30.97 2.59 -2.69
C PRO A 89 31.78 1.32 -2.86
N VAL A 90 31.52 0.59 -3.94
CA VAL A 90 32.14 -0.69 -4.25
C VAL A 90 32.53 -0.77 -5.71
N ARG A 91 33.43 -1.70 -6.02
CA ARG A 91 33.79 -2.09 -7.36
C ARG A 91 33.72 -3.61 -7.51
N ILE A 92 33.27 -4.08 -8.65
CA ILE A 92 33.33 -5.51 -8.98
C ILE A 92 34.81 -5.93 -9.10
N HIS A 93 35.22 -6.92 -8.30
CA HIS A 93 36.59 -7.43 -8.20
C HIS A 93 36.64 -8.96 -8.31
N GLY A 94 35.72 -9.57 -9.07
CA GLY A 94 35.69 -11.02 -9.24
C GLY A 94 34.36 -11.53 -9.80
N ALA A 95 34.13 -12.84 -9.63
CA ALA A 95 32.81 -13.41 -9.85
C ALA A 95 31.83 -12.88 -8.80
N LEU A 96 30.62 -12.57 -9.23
CA LEU A 96 29.57 -12.06 -8.35
C LEU A 96 28.94 -13.21 -7.56
N HIS A 97 28.81 -12.99 -6.26
CA HIS A 97 28.15 -13.88 -5.30
C HIS A 97 27.24 -13.09 -4.35
N MET A 98 26.63 -12.00 -4.84
CA MET A 98 25.82 -11.13 -4.00
C MET A 98 24.56 -11.84 -3.52
N ALA A 99 23.84 -12.52 -4.42
CA ALA A 99 22.63 -13.24 -4.05
C ALA A 99 22.89 -14.44 -3.13
N GLU A 100 24.12 -14.94 -3.08
CA GLU A 100 24.52 -16.01 -2.16
C GLU A 100 24.72 -15.52 -0.73
N HIS A 101 25.17 -14.27 -0.55
CA HIS A 101 25.63 -13.76 0.75
C HIS A 101 24.77 -12.62 1.31
N LEU A 102 24.14 -11.81 0.45
CA LEU A 102 23.31 -10.66 0.82
C LEU A 102 21.86 -11.10 0.90
N VAL A 103 21.55 -11.95 1.88
CA VAL A 103 20.23 -12.53 2.08
C VAL A 103 19.54 -11.94 3.31
N GLY A 104 18.21 -12.00 3.31
CA GLY A 104 17.40 -11.66 4.48
C GLY A 104 17.76 -12.52 5.70
N ARG A 105 17.39 -12.06 6.90
CA ARG A 105 17.70 -12.78 8.15
C ARG A 105 17.09 -14.19 8.10
N ASN A 106 17.94 -15.20 8.30
CA ASN A 106 17.58 -16.63 8.25
C ASN A 106 17.02 -17.11 6.90
N ALA A 107 17.24 -16.35 5.81
CA ALA A 107 16.85 -16.78 4.48
C ALA A 107 17.97 -17.64 3.84
N PRO A 108 17.62 -18.62 2.99
CA PRO A 108 18.62 -19.44 2.31
C PRO A 108 19.31 -18.68 1.17
N PRO A 109 20.48 -19.14 0.69
CA PRO A 109 21.16 -18.55 -0.46
C PRO A 109 20.24 -18.37 -1.67
N GLY A 110 20.35 -17.23 -2.34
CA GLY A 110 19.52 -16.85 -3.48
C GLY A 110 18.28 -16.02 -3.10
N HIS A 111 17.86 -16.01 -1.83
CA HIS A 111 16.81 -15.13 -1.32
C HIS A 111 17.39 -13.75 -0.97
N ALA A 112 17.85 -13.09 -2.03
CA ALA A 112 18.64 -11.88 -1.94
C ALA A 112 17.81 -10.66 -1.50
N GLU A 113 18.43 -9.81 -0.68
CA GLU A 113 17.89 -8.54 -0.21
C GLU A 113 19.02 -7.49 -0.19
N PHE A 114 19.05 -6.63 -1.21
CA PHE A 114 20.00 -5.52 -1.26
C PHE A 114 19.54 -4.46 -2.26
N VAL A 115 20.10 -3.25 -2.17
CA VAL A 115 19.86 -2.19 -3.13
C VAL A 115 21.18 -1.63 -3.63
N THR A 116 21.24 -1.40 -4.93
CA THR A 116 22.38 -0.80 -5.64
C THR A 116 21.98 0.50 -6.31
N MET A 117 22.92 1.43 -6.47
CA MET A 117 22.68 2.73 -7.07
C MET A 117 23.91 3.20 -7.84
N ALA A 118 23.71 3.93 -8.93
CA ALA A 118 24.80 4.63 -9.62
C ALA A 118 25.48 5.62 -8.66
N LEU A 119 26.79 5.87 -8.85
CA LEU A 119 27.58 6.76 -7.99
C LEU A 119 27.02 8.20 -7.92
N ASP A 120 26.32 8.64 -8.96
CA ASP A 120 25.70 9.96 -9.06
C ASP A 120 24.23 9.99 -8.55
N GLY A 121 23.69 8.85 -8.11
CA GLY A 121 22.31 8.73 -7.65
C GLY A 121 21.26 8.78 -8.78
N SER A 122 21.67 8.70 -10.05
CA SER A 122 20.76 8.89 -11.19
C SER A 122 19.78 7.74 -11.41
N VAL A 123 20.13 6.54 -10.94
CA VAL A 123 19.37 5.29 -11.11
C VAL A 123 19.71 4.31 -9.99
N MET A 124 18.72 3.54 -9.56
CA MET A 124 18.89 2.42 -8.63
C MET A 124 18.38 1.11 -9.19
N CYS A 125 18.91 0.01 -8.67
CA CYS A 125 18.39 -1.35 -8.84
C CYS A 125 18.32 -2.04 -7.48
N GLY A 126 17.11 -2.32 -7.01
CA GLY A 126 16.85 -3.06 -5.79
C GLY A 126 16.52 -4.52 -6.06
N VAL A 127 16.93 -5.40 -5.17
CA VAL A 127 16.66 -6.84 -5.20
C VAL A 127 15.93 -7.19 -3.90
N THR A 128 14.76 -7.80 -4.03
CA THR A 128 13.92 -8.25 -2.90
C THR A 128 13.37 -9.63 -3.19
N THR A 129 13.20 -10.45 -2.15
CA THR A 129 12.58 -11.76 -2.30
C THR A 129 11.11 -11.68 -1.92
N GLU A 130 10.25 -11.99 -2.87
CA GLU A 130 8.81 -12.12 -2.67
C GLU A 130 8.42 -13.60 -2.54
N GLU A 131 7.14 -13.88 -2.31
CA GLU A 131 6.62 -15.22 -2.00
C GLU A 131 7.05 -16.31 -3.01
N TYR A 132 7.19 -15.96 -4.29
CA TYR A 132 7.45 -16.91 -5.38
C TYR A 132 8.69 -16.60 -6.24
N ASP A 133 9.17 -15.37 -6.20
CA ASP A 133 10.22 -14.87 -7.09
C ASP A 133 11.15 -13.92 -6.33
N VAL A 134 12.40 -13.84 -6.78
CA VAL A 134 13.24 -12.68 -6.50
C VAL A 134 12.91 -11.59 -7.52
N TRP A 135 12.55 -10.42 -7.02
CA TRP A 135 12.18 -9.26 -7.82
C TRP A 135 13.37 -8.31 -7.94
N LEU A 136 13.61 -7.86 -9.17
CA LEU A 136 14.61 -6.84 -9.48
C LEU A 136 13.88 -5.57 -9.92
N VAL A 137 14.03 -4.51 -9.15
CA VAL A 137 13.30 -3.24 -9.30
C VAL A 137 14.27 -2.15 -9.72
N VAL A 138 14.07 -1.58 -10.90
CA VAL A 138 14.85 -0.45 -11.40
C VAL A 138 14.04 0.84 -11.26
N ASP A 139 14.66 1.91 -10.78
CA ASP A 139 14.00 3.21 -10.65
C ASP A 139 14.95 4.38 -10.95
N ARG A 140 14.44 5.40 -11.65
CA ARG A 140 15.15 6.65 -12.00
C ARG A 140 14.47 7.93 -11.50
N GLU A 141 13.16 7.85 -11.27
CA GLU A 141 12.31 9.03 -11.06
C GLU A 141 11.94 9.20 -9.59
N ARG A 142 11.47 8.12 -8.95
CA ARG A 142 11.03 8.15 -7.55
C ARG A 142 12.22 8.25 -6.61
N ILE A 143 13.39 7.73 -7.01
CA ILE A 143 14.62 7.83 -6.24
C ILE A 143 15.12 9.28 -6.12
N LYS A 144 14.88 10.12 -7.13
CA LYS A 144 15.22 11.56 -7.14
C LYS A 144 14.15 12.43 -6.50
N THR A 145 12.92 11.94 -6.48
CA THR A 145 11.81 12.70 -5.91
C THR A 145 11.85 12.57 -4.38
N PRO A 146 11.90 13.70 -3.65
CA PRO A 146 11.84 13.64 -2.19
C PRO A 146 10.57 12.88 -1.78
N PRO A 147 10.65 11.96 -0.81
CA PRO A 147 9.45 11.25 -0.36
C PRO A 147 8.42 12.30 0.07
N PRO A 148 7.12 12.05 -0.19
CA PRO A 148 6.09 12.92 0.35
C PRO A 148 6.34 13.06 1.86
N PRO A 149 6.13 14.25 2.45
CA PRO A 149 6.34 14.44 3.88
C PRO A 149 5.63 13.31 4.62
N PRO A 150 6.27 12.72 5.65
CA PRO A 150 5.64 11.65 6.41
C PRO A 150 4.25 12.14 6.80
N PRO A 151 3.21 11.32 6.61
CA PRO A 151 1.85 11.74 6.92
C PRO A 151 1.88 12.29 8.34
N ASP A 152 1.43 13.53 8.51
CA ASP A 152 1.47 14.20 9.81
C ASP A 152 0.82 13.25 10.81
N VAL A 153 1.64 12.67 11.69
CA VAL A 153 1.21 11.58 12.57
C VAL A 153 0.19 12.13 13.57
N GLU A 154 0.28 13.41 13.93
CA GLU A 154 -0.75 14.09 14.71
C GLU A 154 -2.00 14.32 13.89
N ALA A 155 -1.93 14.81 12.64
CA ALA A 155 -3.11 14.95 11.80
C ALA A 155 -3.75 13.59 11.45
N PHE A 156 -2.97 12.53 11.26
CA PHE A 156 -3.44 11.17 11.05
C PHE A 156 -4.05 10.62 12.32
N ARG A 157 -3.42 10.82 13.49
CA ARG A 157 -4.01 10.45 14.79
C ARG A 157 -5.24 11.27 15.12
N ALA A 158 -5.31 12.55 14.74
CA ALA A 158 -6.44 13.43 14.93
C ALA A 158 -7.57 13.09 13.96
N ALA A 159 -7.26 12.74 12.71
CA ALA A 159 -8.20 12.21 11.74
C ALA A 159 -8.70 10.82 12.16
N THR A 160 -7.83 10.00 12.76
CA THR A 160 -8.19 8.67 13.30
C THR A 160 -8.99 8.81 14.60
N ARG A 161 -8.66 9.77 15.48
CA ARG A 161 -9.46 10.10 16.68
C ARG A 161 -10.81 10.68 16.28
N ARG A 162 -10.87 11.62 15.34
CA ARG A 162 -12.12 12.11 14.76
C ARG A 162 -12.89 10.97 14.09
N LYS A 163 -12.23 10.06 13.38
CA LYS A 163 -12.85 8.87 12.80
C LYS A 163 -13.42 7.95 13.88
N GLN A 164 -12.69 7.68 14.96
CA GLN A 164 -13.12 6.85 16.08
C GLN A 164 -14.19 7.52 16.95
N GLU A 165 -14.14 8.83 17.13
CA GLU A 165 -15.17 9.63 17.82
C GLU A 165 -16.43 9.69 16.96
N LEU A 166 -16.31 9.84 15.65
CA LEU A 166 -17.44 9.70 14.72
C LEU A 166 -17.96 8.25 14.72
N GLU A 167 -17.12 7.23 14.73
CA GLU A 167 -17.56 5.83 14.80
C GLU A 167 -18.26 5.52 16.13
N LYS A 168 -17.75 6.01 17.26
CA LYS A 168 -18.42 5.89 18.57
C LYS A 168 -19.71 6.70 18.66
N ARG A 169 -19.79 7.86 18.00
CA ARG A 169 -20.95 8.75 18.03
C ARG A 169 -22.05 8.32 17.07
N TYR A 170 -21.71 7.66 15.97
CA TYR A 170 -22.65 7.34 14.89
C TYR A 170 -22.83 5.84 14.62
N ALA A 171 -21.99 4.95 15.17
CA ALA A 171 -22.10 3.49 14.97
C ALA A 171 -21.48 2.68 16.14
N PRO A 172 -21.99 2.80 17.38
CA PRO A 172 -21.41 2.12 18.54
C PRO A 172 -21.45 0.58 18.48
N GLU A 173 -22.34 -0.02 17.67
CA GLU A 173 -22.60 -1.46 17.66
C GLU A 173 -21.90 -2.23 16.52
N ARG A 174 -20.95 -1.61 15.82
CA ARG A 174 -20.28 -2.17 14.64
C ARG A 174 -19.26 -3.29 14.91
N LEU A 175 -19.29 -3.92 16.08
CA LEU A 175 -18.29 -4.92 16.50
C LEU A 175 -18.81 -6.36 16.54
N GLU A 176 -20.03 -6.67 16.10
CA GLU A 176 -20.51 -8.05 16.03
C GLU A 176 -20.97 -8.47 14.62
N GLU A 177 -20.53 -9.67 14.21
CA GLU A 177 -21.09 -10.43 13.09
C GLU A 177 -22.05 -11.50 13.62
N PRO A 178 -23.07 -11.93 12.85
CA PRO A 178 -23.33 -11.57 11.46
C PRO A 178 -24.53 -10.64 11.28
N LEU A 179 -24.41 -9.74 10.30
CA LEU A 179 -25.40 -8.73 9.92
C LEU A 179 -26.54 -9.41 9.14
N ASP A 180 -27.74 -9.44 9.72
CA ASP A 180 -28.96 -9.87 9.06
C ASP A 180 -29.24 -9.06 7.78
N ASP A 181 -30.17 -9.55 6.95
CA ASP A 181 -30.68 -8.80 5.81
C ASP A 181 -31.54 -7.64 6.32
N GLY A 182 -31.22 -6.42 5.89
CA GLY A 182 -31.85 -5.26 6.51
C GLY A 182 -31.59 -3.96 5.78
N TRP A 183 -32.42 -2.97 6.10
CA TRP A 183 -32.24 -1.62 5.60
C TRP A 183 -31.12 -0.91 6.34
N VAL A 184 -30.33 -0.14 5.60
CA VAL A 184 -29.27 0.65 6.19
C VAL A 184 -29.39 2.10 5.77
N LEU A 185 -29.13 2.99 6.71
CA LEU A 185 -28.91 4.40 6.44
C LEU A 185 -27.45 4.61 6.09
N LEU A 186 -27.20 5.16 4.91
CA LEU A 186 -25.90 5.60 4.44
C LEU A 186 -25.81 7.12 4.50
N ALA A 187 -24.61 7.64 4.76
CA ALA A 187 -24.27 9.04 4.59
C ALA A 187 -23.06 9.21 3.67
N PHE A 188 -23.25 10.05 2.66
CA PHE A 188 -22.23 10.50 1.74
C PHE A 188 -21.70 11.85 2.19
N HIS A 189 -20.44 11.91 2.57
CA HIS A 189 -19.82 13.16 2.99
C HIS A 189 -19.55 14.05 1.76
N ARG A 190 -20.21 15.21 1.69
CA ARG A 190 -20.19 16.06 0.48
C ARG A 190 -18.78 16.54 0.11
N HIS A 191 -17.97 16.88 1.11
CA HIS A 191 -16.58 17.33 0.93
C HIS A 191 -15.58 16.20 0.64
N THR A 192 -15.55 15.14 1.46
CA THR A 192 -14.55 14.06 1.32
C THR A 192 -14.94 12.98 0.31
N LYS A 193 -16.14 13.08 -0.29
CA LYS A 193 -16.69 12.13 -1.27
C LYS A 193 -16.75 10.67 -0.78
N ASN A 194 -16.82 10.48 0.54
CA ASN A 194 -16.87 9.15 1.15
C ASN A 194 -18.30 8.75 1.50
N LEU A 195 -18.74 7.58 1.04
CA LEU A 195 -19.98 6.93 1.45
C LEU A 195 -19.73 6.07 2.70
N ARG A 196 -20.58 6.20 3.71
CA ARG A 196 -20.51 5.44 4.96
C ARG A 196 -21.86 4.90 5.34
N ARG A 197 -21.95 3.62 5.70
CA ARG A 197 -23.13 3.12 6.44
C ARG A 197 -23.09 3.68 7.87
N LEU A 198 -24.16 4.33 8.28
CA LEU A 198 -24.33 4.94 9.59
C LEU A 198 -25.10 4.02 10.54
N HIS A 199 -26.24 3.51 10.10
CA HIS A 199 -27.17 2.83 10.99
C HIS A 199 -27.87 1.68 10.27
N GLU A 200 -28.14 0.60 10.99
CA GLU A 200 -29.07 -0.44 10.55
C GLU A 200 -30.46 -0.06 11.03
N ILE A 201 -31.44 -0.07 10.14
CA ILE A 201 -32.81 0.28 10.48
C ILE A 201 -33.47 -0.97 11.04
N PRO A 202 -33.88 -0.97 12.33
CA PRO A 202 -34.50 -2.14 12.91
C PRO A 202 -35.78 -2.53 12.15
N ASP A 203 -36.07 -3.83 12.06
CA ASP A 203 -37.21 -4.35 11.30
C ASP A 203 -38.57 -3.82 11.76
N GLU A 204 -38.69 -3.51 13.04
CA GLU A 204 -39.88 -2.86 13.62
C GLU A 204 -40.12 -1.45 13.06
N PHE A 205 -39.05 -0.75 12.70
CA PHE A 205 -39.14 0.56 12.04
C PHE A 205 -39.35 0.42 10.55
N SER A 206 -38.76 -0.58 9.89
CA SER A 206 -38.76 -0.70 8.43
C SER A 206 -40.17 -0.57 7.84
N ARG A 207 -41.14 -1.40 8.25
CA ARG A 207 -42.47 -1.42 7.61
C ARG A 207 -43.25 -0.11 7.73
N SER A 208 -43.21 0.55 8.89
CA SER A 208 -43.98 1.79 9.13
C SER A 208 -43.27 3.04 8.58
N LEU A 209 -41.95 2.99 8.55
CA LEU A 209 -41.09 4.11 8.18
C LEU A 209 -40.97 4.20 6.65
N PHE A 210 -40.91 3.06 5.94
CA PHE A 210 -40.87 3.01 4.47
C PHE A 210 -42.18 3.43 3.81
N HIS A 211 -43.33 2.99 4.34
CA HIS A 211 -44.63 3.39 3.81
C HIS A 211 -44.89 4.91 3.94
N GLY A 212 -44.34 5.55 4.98
CA GLY A 212 -44.45 7.00 5.18
C GLY A 212 -43.44 7.82 4.37
N LEU A 213 -42.18 7.36 4.29
CA LEU A 213 -41.09 8.13 3.69
C LEU A 213 -40.87 7.85 2.20
N LEU A 214 -41.04 6.61 1.74
CA LEU A 214 -40.71 6.17 0.38
C LEU A 214 -41.94 5.72 -0.43
N GLY A 215 -43.09 5.54 0.21
CA GLY A 215 -44.34 5.05 -0.39
C GLY A 215 -44.39 3.51 -0.46
N ASP A 216 -45.23 2.95 -1.33
CA ASP A 216 -45.43 1.50 -1.50
C ASP A 216 -44.26 0.78 -2.23
N THR A 217 -43.07 1.37 -2.26
CA THR A 217 -41.90 0.76 -2.88
C THR A 217 -41.54 -0.52 -2.12
N ARG A 218 -41.67 -1.67 -2.79
CA ARG A 218 -41.22 -2.94 -2.23
C ARG A 218 -39.69 -2.97 -2.26
N PRO A 219 -39.02 -3.26 -1.14
CA PRO A 219 -37.57 -3.40 -1.12
C PRO A 219 -37.13 -4.48 -2.12
N SER A 220 -36.21 -4.14 -3.01
CA SER A 220 -35.45 -5.12 -3.79
C SER A 220 -33.96 -4.84 -3.63
N ALA A 221 -33.17 -5.90 -3.47
CA ALA A 221 -31.71 -5.82 -3.38
C ALA A 221 -31.04 -5.34 -4.69
N ASP A 222 -31.82 -5.26 -5.77
CA ASP A 222 -31.37 -4.77 -7.07
C ASP A 222 -31.60 -3.27 -7.26
N GLU A 223 -32.29 -2.62 -6.33
CA GLU A 223 -32.50 -1.18 -6.40
C GLU A 223 -31.26 -0.42 -5.92
N PRO A 224 -30.83 0.63 -6.64
CA PRO A 224 -29.72 1.47 -6.21
C PRO A 224 -30.08 2.20 -4.90
N PRO A 225 -29.08 2.61 -4.11
CA PRO A 225 -29.31 3.39 -2.89
C PRO A 225 -30.22 4.59 -3.16
N GLN A 226 -31.36 4.64 -2.47
CA GLN A 226 -32.35 5.68 -2.64
C GLN A 226 -31.92 6.93 -1.87
N ARG A 227 -31.71 8.03 -2.59
CA ARG A 227 -31.35 9.31 -1.97
C ARG A 227 -32.53 9.87 -1.19
N LEU A 228 -32.27 10.27 0.05
CA LEU A 228 -33.20 11.00 0.88
C LEU A 228 -33.11 12.51 0.62
N THR A 229 -34.27 13.17 0.63
CA THR A 229 -34.34 14.62 0.78
C THR A 229 -33.90 15.04 2.19
N GLU A 230 -33.58 16.32 2.37
CA GLU A 230 -33.15 16.83 3.67
C GLU A 230 -34.23 16.67 4.75
N SER A 231 -35.52 16.85 4.39
CA SER A 231 -36.66 16.60 5.29
C SER A 231 -36.80 15.13 5.67
N GLN A 232 -36.66 14.21 4.69
CA GLN A 232 -36.74 12.77 4.95
C GLN A 232 -35.58 12.29 5.84
N ALA A 233 -34.37 12.82 5.62
CA ALA A 233 -33.22 12.50 6.45
C ALA A 233 -33.41 12.98 7.90
N GLN A 234 -33.91 14.20 8.08
CA GLN A 234 -34.18 14.78 9.40
C GLN A 234 -35.25 13.98 10.16
N GLU A 235 -36.37 13.65 9.51
CA GLU A 235 -37.44 12.84 10.11
C GLU A 235 -36.95 11.44 10.50
N LEU A 236 -36.18 10.78 9.62
CA LEU A 236 -35.57 9.49 9.90
C LEU A 236 -34.61 9.58 11.09
N GLY A 237 -33.81 10.65 11.15
CA GLY A 237 -32.90 10.93 12.26
C GLY A 237 -33.61 11.02 13.61
N GLU A 238 -34.70 11.79 13.65
CA GLU A 238 -35.52 11.97 14.86
C GLU A 238 -36.16 10.65 15.31
N ARG A 239 -36.71 9.86 14.38
CA ARG A 239 -37.34 8.57 14.69
C ARG A 239 -36.34 7.53 15.21
N LEU A 240 -35.13 7.51 14.65
CA LEU A 240 -34.07 6.58 15.05
C LEU A 240 -33.22 7.11 16.22
N GLY A 241 -33.46 8.33 16.70
CA GLY A 241 -32.65 8.96 17.74
C GLY A 241 -31.20 9.23 17.30
N ILE A 242 -30.94 9.34 15.99
CA ILE A 242 -29.61 9.58 15.44
C ILE A 242 -29.48 11.03 14.95
N PRO A 243 -28.37 11.72 15.27
CA PRO A 243 -28.16 13.07 14.78
C PRO A 243 -27.89 13.06 13.27
N VAL A 244 -28.58 13.97 12.55
CA VAL A 244 -28.46 14.14 11.10
C VAL A 244 -27.91 15.54 10.82
N ASP A 245 -26.94 15.63 9.92
CA ASP A 245 -26.34 16.88 9.44
C ASP A 245 -26.44 16.92 7.91
N THR A 246 -27.59 17.42 7.43
CA THR A 246 -27.88 17.54 6.00
C THR A 246 -26.98 18.55 5.29
N SER A 247 -26.32 19.45 6.03
CA SER A 247 -25.39 20.43 5.47
C SER A 247 -24.07 19.78 5.03
N SER A 248 -23.58 18.81 5.81
CA SER A 248 -22.32 18.10 5.53
C SER A 248 -22.51 16.80 4.74
N PHE A 249 -23.70 16.19 4.83
CA PHE A 249 -23.96 14.86 4.29
C PHE A 249 -25.16 14.82 3.33
N GLY A 250 -25.10 13.91 2.36
CA GLY A 250 -26.27 13.41 1.64
C GLY A 250 -26.62 12.03 2.19
N TYR A 251 -27.90 11.77 2.48
CA TYR A 251 -28.33 10.51 3.08
C TYR A 251 -28.98 9.60 2.05
N PHE A 252 -28.78 8.30 2.20
CA PHE A 252 -29.33 7.28 1.31
C PHE A 252 -29.85 6.10 2.12
N LEU A 253 -30.92 5.46 1.64
CA LEU A 253 -31.40 4.19 2.14
C LEU A 253 -31.02 3.09 1.15
N GLU A 254 -30.52 1.98 1.67
CA GLU A 254 -30.18 0.82 0.87
C GLU A 254 -30.62 -0.43 1.62
N PHE A 255 -31.24 -1.38 0.91
CA PHE A 255 -31.48 -2.71 1.45
C PHE A 255 -30.24 -3.56 1.24
N GLN A 256 -29.61 -4.02 2.31
CA GLN A 256 -28.40 -4.83 2.24
C GLN A 256 -28.70 -6.30 2.49
N ASN A 257 -28.58 -7.10 1.44
CA ASN A 257 -28.50 -8.55 1.55
C ASN A 257 -27.09 -9.06 1.16
N ALA A 258 -26.87 -10.37 1.26
CA ALA A 258 -25.59 -10.99 0.88
C ALA A 258 -25.11 -10.61 -0.54
N GLU A 259 -26.02 -10.47 -1.50
CA GLU A 259 -25.72 -10.14 -2.89
C GLU A 259 -25.29 -8.67 -3.06
N ALA A 260 -26.03 -7.73 -2.47
CA ALA A 260 -25.67 -6.31 -2.45
C ALA A 260 -24.31 -6.09 -1.75
N LYS A 261 -24.08 -6.80 -0.63
CA LYS A 261 -22.81 -6.78 0.12
C LYS A 261 -21.63 -7.29 -0.74
N ASN A 262 -21.84 -8.37 -1.50
CA ASN A 262 -20.82 -8.91 -2.42
C ASN A 262 -20.52 -7.94 -3.57
N ARG A 263 -21.56 -7.35 -4.19
CA ARG A 263 -21.44 -6.35 -5.26
C ARG A 263 -20.64 -5.12 -4.82
N GLN A 264 -20.89 -4.59 -3.63
CA GLN A 264 -20.13 -3.46 -3.09
C GLN A 264 -18.66 -3.80 -2.81
N SER A 265 -18.41 -5.00 -2.30
CA SER A 265 -17.05 -5.48 -2.04
C SER A 265 -16.27 -5.61 -3.35
N GLN A 266 -16.91 -6.12 -4.40
CA GLN A 266 -16.34 -6.20 -5.75
C GLN A 266 -16.15 -4.82 -6.38
N ALA A 267 -17.11 -3.89 -6.25
CA ALA A 267 -16.99 -2.53 -6.77
C ALA A 267 -15.89 -1.71 -6.07
N ARG A 268 -15.60 -1.99 -4.80
CA ARG A 268 -14.44 -1.41 -4.08
C ARG A 268 -13.11 -2.06 -4.46
N ALA A 269 -13.13 -3.29 -4.96
CA ALA A 269 -11.96 -4.05 -5.41
C ALA A 269 -11.61 -3.82 -6.89
N ILE A 270 -12.56 -3.35 -7.72
CA ILE A 270 -12.35 -3.12 -9.16
C ILE A 270 -12.02 -1.64 -9.44
N ALA A 271 -10.74 -1.37 -9.25
CA ALA A 271 -9.82 -0.51 -10.01
C ALA A 271 -10.08 1.02 -10.25
N PRO A 272 -9.03 1.85 -10.06
CA PRO A 272 -9.05 3.33 -10.03
C PRO A 272 -9.18 4.07 -11.38
N HIS A 273 -9.52 3.41 -12.48
CA HIS A 273 -9.53 4.01 -13.83
C HIS A 273 -10.89 4.60 -14.24
N LEU A 274 -11.87 4.70 -13.34
CA LEU A 274 -13.21 5.23 -13.60
C LEU A 274 -13.45 6.63 -13.00
N LEU A 275 -12.40 7.40 -12.72
CA LEU A 275 -12.47 8.79 -12.22
C LEU A 275 -11.90 9.81 -13.23
N SER A 276 -12.21 9.62 -14.52
CA SER A 276 -12.11 10.67 -15.55
C SER A 276 -13.46 11.34 -15.76
#